data_AF-A0A0C3K2M1-F1
#
_entry.id   AF-A0A0C3K2M1-F1
#
_cell.length_a   1.000
_cell.length_b   1.000
_cell.length_c   1.000
_cell.angle_alpha   90.00
_cell.angle_beta   90.00
_cell.angle_gamma   90.00
#
_symmetry.space_group_name_H-M   'P 1'
#
loop_
_entity.id
_entity.type
_entity.pdbx_description
1 polymer ?
#
loop_
_entity_poly.entity_id
_entity_poly.type
_entity_poly.pdbx_seq_one_letter_code
_entity_poly.pdbx_strand_id
1 'polypeptide(L)'
;MFRRPPRPPTEATAGGDLAAKTASLKGAIVSTINGTEWPSESKGAAKSLLNTIESSPGIPNGMPSALQELQGIVEQYIRVLEDVHVRLKDVSSKTSMQKWNFLQLIRSKTSNRPSKCTLLLKTCQDDVSKAANSVLERLDQERSKGERSLVISMGNQLTSG
;
A
#
# COMPACT_ATOMS: atom_id res chain seq x y z
N MET A 1 -50.68 12.65 3.52
CA MET A 1 -49.42 12.70 4.30
C MET A 1 -48.37 11.88 3.57
N PHE A 2 -47.45 12.53 2.82
CA PHE A 2 -46.38 11.82 2.11
C PHE A 2 -45.18 11.66 3.06
N ARG A 3 -44.81 10.41 3.41
CA ARG A 3 -43.60 10.12 4.17
C ARG A 3 -42.39 10.33 3.27
N ARG A 4 -41.51 11.27 3.63
CA ARG A 4 -40.15 11.39 3.05
C ARG A 4 -39.37 10.11 3.37
N PRO A 5 -38.66 9.49 2.39
CA PRO A 5 -37.70 8.45 2.72
C PRO A 5 -36.52 9.06 3.47
N PRO A 6 -35.91 8.34 4.43
CA PRO A 6 -34.73 8.82 5.13
C PRO A 6 -33.58 8.88 4.14
N ARG A 7 -32.98 10.06 4.00
CA ARG A 7 -31.76 10.26 3.23
C ARG A 7 -30.60 9.65 4.03
N PRO A 8 -29.75 8.77 3.46
CA PRO A 8 -28.58 8.27 4.18
C PRO A 8 -27.60 9.42 4.44
N PRO A 9 -26.76 9.34 5.49
CA PRO A 9 -25.75 10.36 5.77
C PRO A 9 -24.63 10.25 4.72
N THR A 10 -24.78 10.99 3.63
CA THR A 10 -23.77 11.13 2.58
C THR A 10 -22.76 12.18 3.00
N GLU A 11 -21.83 11.86 3.90
CA GLU A 11 -20.60 12.66 4.07
C GLU A 11 -19.46 11.96 4.84
N ALA A 12 -19.52 10.63 5.01
CA ALA A 12 -18.42 9.83 5.58
C ALA A 12 -17.77 8.87 4.57
N THR A 13 -18.09 9.00 3.28
CA THR A 13 -17.84 7.94 2.29
C THR A 13 -16.42 7.95 1.71
N ALA A 14 -15.76 9.10 1.59
CA ALA A 14 -14.46 9.17 0.91
C ALA A 14 -13.33 8.45 1.68
N GLY A 15 -13.24 8.65 3.01
CA GLY A 15 -12.22 8.01 3.84
C GLY A 15 -12.45 6.50 4.02
N GLY A 16 -13.71 6.06 4.10
CA GLY A 16 -14.06 4.64 4.18
C GLY A 16 -13.79 3.89 2.88
N ASP A 17 -14.01 4.54 1.73
CA ASP A 17 -13.75 3.97 0.40
C ASP A 17 -12.25 3.73 0.16
N LEU A 18 -11.39 4.71 0.51
CA LEU A 18 -9.94 4.58 0.35
C LEU A 18 -9.35 3.46 1.23
N ALA A 19 -9.77 3.37 2.49
CA ALA A 19 -9.30 2.32 3.39
C ALA A 19 -9.71 0.92 2.93
N ALA A 20 -10.97 0.75 2.50
CA ALA A 20 -11.45 -0.51 1.93
C ALA A 20 -10.71 -0.87 0.64
N LYS A 21 -10.46 0.12 -0.24
CA LYS A 21 -9.74 -0.07 -1.50
C LYS A 21 -8.29 -0.50 -1.26
N THR A 22 -7.57 0.15 -0.34
CA THR A 22 -6.20 -0.23 0.04
C THR A 22 -6.17 -1.65 0.60
N ALA A 23 -7.07 -2.00 1.52
CA ALA A 23 -7.13 -3.35 2.10
C ALA A 23 -7.40 -4.43 1.04
N SER A 24 -8.36 -4.15 0.14
CA SER A 24 -8.69 -5.05 -0.98
C SER A 24 -7.51 -5.25 -1.92
N LEU A 25 -6.81 -4.18 -2.31
CA LEU A 25 -5.62 -4.25 -3.17
C LEU A 25 -4.47 -5.01 -2.51
N LYS A 26 -4.19 -4.75 -1.24
CA LYS A 26 -3.20 -5.52 -0.47
C LYS A 26 -3.54 -7.00 -0.49
N GLY A 27 -4.80 -7.36 -0.23
CA GLY A 27 -5.28 -8.74 -0.28
C GLY A 27 -5.12 -9.39 -1.66
N ALA A 28 -5.40 -8.65 -2.74
CA ALA A 28 -5.24 -9.13 -4.11
C ALA A 28 -3.77 -9.36 -4.48
N ILE A 29 -2.87 -8.46 -4.08
CA ILE A 29 -1.41 -8.60 -4.25
C ILE A 29 -0.90 -9.82 -3.48
N VAL A 30 -1.26 -9.96 -2.21
CA VAL A 30 -0.90 -11.11 -1.36
C VAL A 30 -1.37 -12.41 -2.00
N SER A 31 -2.62 -12.45 -2.45
CA SER A 31 -3.19 -13.62 -3.13
C SER A 31 -2.45 -13.95 -4.41
N THR A 32 -2.07 -12.94 -5.20
CA THR A 32 -1.28 -13.14 -6.43
C THR A 32 0.10 -13.68 -6.11
N ILE A 33 0.80 -13.13 -5.11
CA ILE A 33 2.14 -13.60 -4.71
C ILE A 33 2.09 -15.05 -4.23
N ASN A 34 1.13 -15.38 -3.36
CA ASN A 34 0.99 -16.74 -2.82
C ASN A 34 0.50 -17.76 -3.86
N GLY A 35 -0.33 -17.33 -4.81
CA GLY A 35 -0.83 -18.18 -5.89
C GLY A 35 0.16 -18.39 -7.04
N THR A 36 1.34 -17.75 -7.00
CA THR A 36 2.35 -17.82 -8.07
C THR A 36 3.52 -18.70 -7.63
N GLU A 37 3.82 -19.75 -8.41
CA GLU A 37 5.01 -20.59 -8.23
C GLU A 37 6.32 -19.89 -8.65
N TRP A 38 6.81 -18.96 -7.83
CA TRP A 38 8.01 -18.19 -8.17
C TRP A 38 9.26 -19.05 -8.44
N PRO A 39 10.11 -18.66 -9.41
CA PRO A 39 11.42 -19.28 -9.61
C PRO A 39 12.24 -19.25 -8.32
N SER A 40 13.07 -20.29 -8.10
CA SER A 40 13.82 -20.50 -6.85
C SER A 40 14.61 -19.27 -6.40
N GLU A 41 15.27 -18.60 -7.35
CA GLU A 41 16.06 -17.39 -7.10
C GLU A 41 15.23 -16.13 -6.79
N SER A 42 13.94 -16.14 -7.15
CA SER A 42 13.00 -15.03 -6.96
C SER A 42 12.12 -15.22 -5.71
N LYS A 43 12.06 -16.43 -5.14
CA LYS A 43 11.28 -16.71 -3.92
C LYS A 43 11.64 -15.79 -2.75
N GLY A 44 12.94 -15.50 -2.58
CA GLY A 44 13.39 -14.56 -1.56
C GLY A 44 12.81 -13.16 -1.76
N ALA A 45 12.86 -12.63 -2.99
CA ALA A 45 12.31 -11.32 -3.31
C ALA A 45 10.77 -11.29 -3.22
N ALA A 46 10.10 -12.39 -3.59
CA ALA A 46 8.65 -12.51 -3.44
C ALA A 46 8.22 -12.47 -1.97
N LYS A 47 8.96 -13.17 -1.10
CA LYS A 47 8.74 -13.13 0.35
C LYS A 47 9.02 -11.75 0.93
N SER A 48 10.07 -11.06 0.48
CA SER A 48 10.35 -9.69 0.92
C SER A 48 9.22 -8.73 0.54
N LEU A 49 8.73 -8.79 -0.71
CA LEU A 49 7.59 -7.99 -1.14
C LEU A 49 6.33 -8.30 -0.33
N LEU A 50 6.05 -9.58 -0.06
CA LEU A 50 4.93 -10.00 0.77
C LEU A 50 5.01 -9.36 2.17
N ASN A 51 6.16 -9.48 2.83
CA ASN A 51 6.38 -8.90 4.16
C ASN A 51 6.21 -7.38 4.15
N THR A 52 6.70 -6.68 3.11
CA THR A 52 6.55 -5.23 2.97
C THR A 52 5.07 -4.84 2.83
N ILE A 53 4.28 -5.60 2.06
CA ILE A 53 2.84 -5.35 1.91
C ILE A 53 2.11 -5.60 3.22
N GLU A 54 2.38 -6.71 3.90
CA GLU A 54 1.76 -7.04 5.18
C GLU A 54 2.08 -6.02 6.27
N SER A 55 3.34 -5.56 6.32
CA SER A 55 3.83 -4.57 7.30
C SER A 55 3.45 -3.13 6.94
N SER A 56 2.86 -2.89 5.77
CA SER A 56 2.50 -1.54 5.33
C SER A 56 1.35 -0.98 6.18
N PRO A 57 1.31 0.34 6.43
CA PRO A 57 0.29 0.96 7.26
C PRO A 57 -1.12 0.70 6.73
N GLY A 58 -2.06 0.48 7.64
CA GLY A 58 -3.48 0.58 7.32
C GLY A 58 -3.91 2.04 7.20
N ILE A 59 -4.88 2.32 6.34
CA ILE A 59 -5.50 3.64 6.26
C ILE A 59 -6.58 3.71 7.33
N PRO A 60 -6.55 4.72 8.22
CA PRO A 60 -7.57 4.87 9.25
C PRO A 60 -8.95 5.17 8.64
N ASN A 61 -9.98 4.51 9.15
CA ASN A 61 -11.37 4.76 8.76
C ASN A 61 -11.80 6.16 9.24
N GLY A 62 -12.51 6.90 8.39
CA GLY A 62 -13.06 8.22 8.77
C GLY A 62 -12.02 9.33 8.86
N MET A 63 -11.08 9.34 7.92
CA MET A 63 -10.06 10.38 7.80
C MET A 63 -10.72 11.77 7.73
N PRO A 64 -10.39 12.72 8.64
CA PRO A 64 -10.98 14.05 8.65
C PRO A 64 -10.80 14.75 7.30
N SER A 65 -11.84 15.40 6.77
CA SER A 65 -11.76 16.16 5.51
C SER A 65 -10.71 17.29 5.54
N ALA A 66 -10.32 17.75 6.73
CA ALA A 66 -9.25 18.71 6.95
C ALA A 66 -7.84 18.19 6.58
N LEU A 67 -7.69 16.88 6.33
CA LEU A 67 -6.45 16.21 5.96
C LEU A 67 -6.35 15.93 4.46
N GLN A 68 -6.72 16.92 3.64
CA GLN A 68 -6.72 16.80 2.17
C GLN A 68 -5.35 16.41 1.60
N GLU A 69 -4.25 16.86 2.23
CA GLU A 69 -2.89 16.45 1.85
C GLU A 69 -2.62 14.97 2.14
N LEU A 70 -3.11 14.44 3.26
CA LEU A 70 -2.99 13.01 3.57
C LEU A 70 -3.83 12.18 2.59
N GLN A 71 -4.97 12.70 2.13
CA GLN A 71 -5.79 12.02 1.14
C GLN A 71 -5.02 11.84 -0.17
N GLY A 72 -4.34 12.88 -0.65
CA GLY A 72 -3.51 12.79 -1.85
C GLY A 72 -2.37 11.77 -1.74
N ILE A 73 -1.72 11.68 -0.56
CA ILE A 73 -0.67 10.69 -0.31
C ILE A 73 -1.24 9.26 -0.28
N VAL A 74 -2.42 9.07 0.31
CA VAL A 74 -3.11 7.77 0.31
C VAL A 74 -3.55 7.36 -1.09
N GLU A 75 -4.06 8.30 -1.90
CA GLU A 75 -4.39 8.04 -3.30
C GLU A 75 -3.15 7.66 -4.12
N GLN A 76 -2.01 8.32 -3.87
CA GLN A 76 -0.73 7.95 -4.48
C GLN A 76 -0.30 6.54 -4.05
N TYR A 77 -0.45 6.20 -2.77
CA TYR A 77 -0.18 4.85 -2.28
C TYR A 77 -1.06 3.79 -2.95
N ILE A 78 -2.35 4.06 -3.13
CA ILE A 78 -3.28 3.19 -3.86
C ILE A 78 -2.84 3.00 -5.30
N ARG A 79 -2.44 4.06 -6.01
CA ARG A 79 -1.94 3.96 -7.40
C ARG A 79 -0.71 3.07 -7.49
N VAL A 80 0.21 3.17 -6.54
CA VAL A 80 1.40 2.30 -6.49
C VAL A 80 0.98 0.84 -6.29
N LEU A 81 0.03 0.57 -5.39
CA LEU A 81 -0.51 -0.79 -5.21
C LEU A 81 -1.20 -1.32 -6.47
N GLU A 82 -1.99 -0.49 -7.16
CA GLU A 82 -2.62 -0.86 -8.43
C GLU A 82 -1.58 -1.22 -9.49
N ASP A 83 -0.55 -0.40 -9.66
CA ASP A 83 0.53 -0.64 -10.61
C ASP A 83 1.33 -1.91 -10.29
N VAL A 84 1.66 -2.14 -9.01
CA VAL A 84 2.30 -3.38 -8.55
C VAL A 84 1.42 -4.59 -8.82
N HIS A 85 0.12 -4.49 -8.56
CA HIS A 85 -0.81 -5.58 -8.83
C HIS A 85 -0.87 -5.92 -10.33
N VAL A 86 -0.90 -4.91 -11.21
CA VAL A 86 -0.86 -5.12 -12.67
C VAL A 86 0.45 -5.79 -13.09
N ARG A 87 1.60 -5.30 -12.64
CA ARG A 87 2.92 -5.89 -12.93
C ARG A 87 3.00 -7.34 -12.45
N LEU A 88 2.49 -7.63 -11.25
CA LEU A 88 2.47 -8.99 -10.71
C LEU A 88 1.55 -9.91 -11.49
N LYS A 89 0.36 -9.47 -11.89
CA LYS A 89 -0.55 -10.30 -12.72
C LYS A 89 0.04 -10.63 -14.08
N ASP A 90 0.72 -9.69 -14.71
CA ASP A 90 1.39 -9.93 -16.00
C ASP A 90 2.46 -11.03 -15.87
N VAL A 91 3.27 -10.96 -14.82
CA VAL A 91 4.36 -11.90 -14.54
C VAL A 91 3.88 -13.24 -13.97
N SER A 92 2.75 -13.25 -13.27
CA SER A 92 2.09 -14.44 -12.74
C SER A 92 1.32 -15.22 -13.82
N SER A 93 1.09 -14.61 -15.00
CA SER A 93 0.37 -15.29 -16.08
C SER A 93 1.10 -16.54 -16.56
N LYS A 94 0.34 -17.61 -16.87
CA LYS A 94 0.91 -18.91 -17.29
C LYS A 94 1.92 -18.78 -18.45
N THR A 95 1.63 -17.91 -19.41
CA THR A 95 2.47 -17.68 -20.59
C THR A 95 3.79 -17.01 -20.23
N SER A 96 3.77 -15.98 -19.37
CA SER A 96 5.00 -15.34 -18.92
C SER A 96 5.81 -16.30 -18.05
N MET A 97 5.15 -17.07 -17.20
CA MET A 97 5.76 -18.07 -16.32
C MET A 97 6.46 -19.21 -17.09
N GLN A 98 5.87 -19.71 -18.17
CA GLN A 98 6.51 -20.66 -19.08
C GLN A 98 7.77 -20.06 -19.74
N LYS A 99 7.66 -18.82 -20.22
CA LYS A 99 8.80 -18.09 -20.79
C LYS A 99 9.90 -17.86 -19.75
N TRP A 100 9.54 -17.62 -18.49
CA TRP A 100 10.49 -17.46 -17.39
C TRP A 100 11.21 -18.75 -17.06
N ASN A 101 10.50 -19.88 -16.94
CA ASN A 101 11.10 -21.18 -16.68
C ASN A 101 12.08 -21.57 -17.80
N PHE A 102 11.77 -21.25 -19.06
CA PHE A 102 12.69 -21.45 -20.18
C PHE A 102 13.93 -20.56 -20.08
N LEU A 103 13.77 -19.27 -19.80
CA LEU A 103 14.89 -18.33 -19.62
C LEU A 103 15.75 -18.67 -18.40
N GLN A 104 15.16 -19.22 -17.35
CA GLN A 104 15.83 -19.73 -16.15
C GLN A 104 16.74 -20.91 -16.48
N LEU A 105 16.23 -21.89 -17.23
CA LEU A 105 17.01 -23.03 -17.68
C LEU A 105 18.28 -22.58 -18.45
N ILE A 106 18.15 -21.55 -19.28
CA ILE A 106 19.27 -20.98 -20.05
C ILE A 106 20.23 -20.16 -19.17
N ARG A 107 19.71 -19.34 -18.24
CA ARG A 107 20.55 -18.51 -17.33
C ARG A 107 21.34 -19.31 -16.32
N SER A 108 20.77 -20.41 -15.80
CA SER A 108 21.45 -21.30 -14.86
C SER A 108 22.80 -21.82 -15.39
N LYS A 109 22.99 -21.80 -16.71
CA LYS A 109 24.23 -22.20 -17.37
C LYS A 109 25.22 -21.07 -17.65
N THR A 110 24.84 -19.79 -17.49
CA THR A 110 25.58 -18.68 -18.12
C THR A 110 25.74 -17.39 -17.30
N SER A 111 25.04 -17.15 -16.18
CA SER A 111 25.13 -15.82 -15.53
C SER A 111 24.79 -15.77 -14.04
N ASN A 112 25.57 -14.99 -13.28
CA ASN A 112 25.35 -14.62 -11.86
C ASN A 112 24.47 -13.37 -11.66
N ARG A 113 23.94 -12.74 -12.73
CA ARG A 113 23.06 -11.56 -12.58
C ARG A 113 21.70 -11.95 -12.00
N PRO A 114 20.99 -11.05 -11.27
CA PRO A 114 19.61 -11.28 -10.83
C PRO A 114 18.67 -11.50 -12.03
N SER A 115 17.74 -12.47 -11.96
CA SER A 115 16.72 -12.59 -13.01
C SER A 115 15.81 -11.36 -13.07
N LYS A 116 15.14 -11.21 -14.22
CA LYS A 116 14.16 -10.15 -14.42
C LYS A 116 12.98 -10.26 -13.44
N CYS A 117 12.57 -11.47 -13.04
CA CYS A 117 11.55 -11.66 -11.99
C CYS A 117 12.03 -11.12 -10.64
N THR A 118 13.26 -11.44 -10.23
CA THR A 118 13.86 -10.91 -8.99
C THR A 118 13.97 -9.39 -9.01
N LEU A 119 14.36 -8.80 -10.14
CA LEU A 119 14.41 -7.34 -10.30
C LEU A 119 13.02 -6.71 -10.17
N LEU A 120 12.02 -7.26 -10.86
CA LEU A 120 10.65 -6.73 -10.80
C LEU A 120 10.07 -6.78 -9.39
N LEU A 121 10.24 -7.90 -8.68
CA LEU A 121 9.78 -8.07 -7.31
C LEU A 121 10.45 -7.07 -6.35
N LYS A 122 11.76 -6.83 -6.53
CA LYS A 122 12.49 -5.80 -5.76
C LYS A 122 11.99 -4.40 -6.07
N THR A 123 11.82 -4.04 -7.34
CA THR A 123 11.26 -2.74 -7.71
C THR A 123 9.88 -2.53 -7.12
N CYS A 124 9.01 -3.55 -7.17
CA CYS A 124 7.70 -3.48 -6.51
C CYS A 124 7.83 -3.27 -5.00
N GLN A 125 8.80 -3.93 -4.35
CA GLN A 125 9.06 -3.77 -2.93
C GLN A 125 9.50 -2.34 -2.60
N ASP A 126 10.45 -1.78 -3.36
CA ASP A 126 10.95 -0.41 -3.19
C ASP A 126 9.83 0.62 -3.38
N ASP A 127 9.02 0.47 -4.45
CA ASP A 127 7.90 1.35 -4.75
C ASP A 127 6.88 1.37 -3.60
N VAL A 128 6.51 0.19 -3.10
CA VAL A 128 5.56 0.03 -1.98
C VAL A 128 6.14 0.59 -0.70
N SER A 129 7.40 0.26 -0.36
CA SER A 129 8.05 0.75 0.85
C SER A 129 8.12 2.28 0.85
N LYS A 130 8.49 2.88 -0.27
CA LYS A 130 8.57 4.33 -0.40
C LYS A 130 7.20 4.98 -0.18
N ALA A 131 6.16 4.49 -0.84
CA ALA A 131 4.83 5.05 -0.73
C ALA A 131 4.19 4.82 0.65
N ALA A 132 4.43 3.64 1.25
CA ALA A 132 4.01 3.32 2.62
C ALA A 132 4.68 4.24 3.66
N ASN A 133 5.98 4.49 3.53
CA ASN A 133 6.71 5.38 4.42
C ASN A 133 6.18 6.81 4.35
N SER A 134 5.85 7.32 3.17
CA SER A 134 5.25 8.65 3.02
C SER A 134 3.88 8.77 3.72
N VAL A 135 3.08 7.71 3.73
CA VAL A 135 1.83 7.65 4.52
C VAL A 135 2.14 7.68 6.02
N LEU A 136 3.11 6.87 6.48
CA LEU A 136 3.51 6.82 7.89
C LEU A 136 4.04 8.15 8.40
N GLU A 137 4.96 8.78 7.67
CA GLU A 137 5.56 10.07 8.01
C GLU A 137 4.49 11.15 8.15
N ARG A 138 3.51 11.16 7.24
CA ARG A 138 2.42 12.13 7.32
C ARG A 138 1.49 11.86 8.50
N LEU A 139 1.16 10.61 8.77
CA LEU A 139 0.34 10.25 9.95
C LEU A 139 1.04 10.66 11.26
N ASP A 140 2.35 10.45 11.37
CA ASP A 140 3.15 10.84 12.53
C ASP A 140 3.22 12.37 12.70
N GLN A 141 3.38 13.10 11.59
CA GLN A 141 3.40 14.56 11.59
C GLN A 141 2.06 15.14 12.10
N GLU A 142 0.94 14.56 11.72
CA GLU A 142 -0.39 15.01 12.14
C GLU A 142 -0.67 14.66 13.61
N ARG A 143 -0.21 13.50 14.09
CA ARG A 143 -0.24 13.15 15.52
C ARG A 143 0.57 14.15 16.35
N SER A 144 1.77 14.48 15.90
CA SER A 144 2.67 15.43 16.56
C SER A 144 2.10 16.87 16.61
N LYS A 145 1.33 17.28 15.59
CA LYS A 145 0.62 18.57 15.58
C LYS A 145 -0.53 18.59 16.59
N GLY A 146 -1.30 17.51 16.69
CA GLY A 146 -2.37 17.36 17.67
C GLY A 146 -1.86 17.44 19.11
N GLU A 147 -0.71 16.82 19.38
CA GLU A 147 -0.09 16.82 20.70
C GLU A 147 0.46 18.21 21.09
N ARG A 148 1.08 18.93 20.14
CA ARG A 148 1.52 20.33 20.37
C ARG A 148 0.37 21.29 20.63
N SER A 149 -0.78 21.10 19.99
CA SER A 149 -1.98 21.93 20.21
C SER A 149 -2.55 21.75 21.63
N LEU A 150 -2.55 20.52 22.14
CA LEU A 150 -2.95 20.21 23.53
C LEU A 150 -1.98 20.81 24.55
N VAL A 151 -0.67 20.75 24.31
CA VAL A 151 0.34 21.32 25.23
C VAL A 151 0.23 22.85 25.30
N ILE A 152 -0.02 23.54 24.18
CA ILE A 152 -0.22 25.00 24.17
C ILE A 152 -1.52 25.40 24.88
N SER A 153 -2.59 24.62 24.72
CA SER A 153 -3.88 24.90 25.37
C SER A 153 -3.82 24.71 26.90
N MET A 154 -3.03 23.75 27.39
CA MET A 154 -2.82 23.56 28.84
C MET A 154 -1.86 24.60 29.45
N GLY A 155 -0.90 25.11 28.69
CA GLY A 155 0.03 26.17 29.15
C GLY A 155 -0.64 27.53 29.38
N ASN A 156 -1.73 27.84 28.68
CA ASN A 156 -2.43 29.12 28.80
C ASN A 156 -3.45 29.17 29.96
N GLN A 157 -3.70 28.06 30.67
CA GLN A 157 -4.56 28.05 31.86
C GLN A 157 -3.81 28.24 33.18
N LEU A 158 -2.47 28.33 33.16
CA LEU A 158 -1.64 28.46 34.38
C LEU A 158 -1.08 29.87 34.61
N THR A 159 -1.45 30.87 33.80
CA THR A 159 -0.96 32.26 33.93
C THR A 159 -2.04 33.29 34.25
N SER A 160 -3.27 32.86 34.54
CA SER A 160 -4.33 33.73 35.08
C SER A 160 -4.69 33.24 36.48
N GLY A 161 -3.86 33.59 37.45
CA GLY A 161 -4.09 33.44 38.89
C GLY A 161 -3.43 34.59 39.62
#